data_AF-A0A2V1ITI2-F1
#
_entry.id   AF-A0A2V1ITI2-F1
#
_cell.length_a   1.000
_cell.length_b   1.000
_cell.length_c   1.000
_cell.angle_alpha   90.00
_cell.angle_beta   90.00
_cell.angle_gamma   90.00
#
_symmetry.space_group_name_H-M   'P 1'
#
loop_
_entity.id
_entity.type
_entity.pdbx_description
1 polymer ?
#
loop_
_entity_poly.entity_id
_entity_poly.type
_entity_poly.pdbx_seq_one_letter_code
_entity_poly.pdbx_strand_id
1 'polypeptide(L)'
;MSQQEDDLRSLAKIMDMLRGISLILVVANIYWFCQSFIGGWRFHSETMKVLGNLNEAGGLFNNPWNAKWWALLLLALSCFGTKGVKNEKIKWVHIWLFLSIGSVLFFLNWWILSLGWTVIYIVTTATGFVCLLLGGVWMSRLLKNNMMDDRFNDENESFQQETRLMENEYSINLPTRFYYKRRWNKGWINVVNPFRASIVLGTPGSGKSYAVVNNFIKQMIEKGYSAYIYDFKSV
;
A
#
# COMPACT_ATOMS: atom_id res chain seq x y z
N MET A 1 20.26 2.44 16.25
CA MET A 1 19.27 3.02 15.32
C MET A 1 19.93 3.04 13.97
N SER A 2 19.35 2.34 13.00
CA SER A 2 19.92 2.26 11.65
C SER A 2 19.62 3.57 10.91
N GLN A 3 20.53 4.01 10.04
CA GLN A 3 20.36 5.22 9.21
C GLN A 3 18.98 5.29 8.51
N GLN A 4 18.45 4.13 8.16
CA GLN A 4 17.14 3.95 7.55
C GLN A 4 15.96 4.39 8.44
N GLU A 5 16.05 4.23 9.76
CA GLU A 5 15.02 4.71 10.70
C GLU A 5 15.02 6.24 10.82
N ASP A 6 16.20 6.85 10.82
CA ASP A 6 16.35 8.31 10.88
C ASP A 6 15.88 8.98 9.58
N ASP A 7 16.16 8.39 8.42
CA ASP A 7 15.66 8.84 7.11
C ASP A 7 14.13 8.75 7.01
N LEU A 8 13.52 7.68 7.57
CA LEU A 8 12.07 7.57 7.63
C LEU A 8 11.44 8.61 8.56
N ARG A 9 12.12 8.94 9.66
CA ARG A 9 11.65 9.95 10.62
C ARG A 9 11.79 11.37 10.06
N SER A 10 12.86 11.66 9.32
CA SER A 10 13.05 12.94 8.64
C SER A 10 12.01 13.13 7.54
N LEU A 11 11.73 12.09 6.75
CA LEU A 11 10.67 12.11 5.74
C LEU A 11 9.29 12.40 6.36
N ALA A 12 8.95 11.74 7.48
CA ALA A 12 7.69 12.00 8.17
C ALA A 12 7.54 13.47 8.62
N LYS A 13 8.61 14.08 9.14
CA LYS A 13 8.61 15.50 9.51
C LYS A 13 8.40 16.42 8.30
N ILE A 14 9.06 16.15 7.18
CA ILE A 14 8.91 16.92 5.93
C ILE A 14 7.45 16.89 5.49
N MET A 15 6.79 15.76 5.62
CA MET A 15 5.39 15.62 5.24
C MET A 15 4.41 16.36 6.12
N ASP A 16 4.61 16.32 7.44
CA ASP A 16 3.80 17.10 8.37
C ASP A 16 3.97 18.61 8.10
N MET A 17 5.20 19.03 7.74
CA MET A 17 5.46 20.40 7.30
C MET A 17 4.71 20.75 6.00
N LEU A 18 4.73 19.89 4.98
CA LEU A 18 3.99 20.10 3.72
C LEU A 18 2.49 20.23 3.96
N ARG A 19 1.93 19.44 4.89
CA ARG A 19 0.51 19.55 5.29
C ARG A 19 0.21 20.87 5.97
N GLY A 20 1.11 21.33 6.86
CA GLY A 20 1.01 22.64 7.49
C GLY A 20 1.04 23.78 6.48
N ILE A 21 1.96 23.74 5.51
CA ILE A 21 2.06 24.75 4.45
C ILE A 21 0.79 24.74 3.59
N SER A 22 0.27 23.56 3.24
CA SER A 22 -1.00 23.42 2.51
C SER A 22 -2.16 24.11 3.25
N LEU A 23 -2.30 23.89 4.56
CA LEU A 23 -3.31 24.54 5.39
C LEU A 23 -3.13 26.07 5.41
N ILE A 24 -1.89 26.55 5.57
CA ILE A 24 -1.58 27.99 5.56
C ILE A 24 -2.00 28.63 4.23
N LEU A 25 -1.75 27.96 3.10
CA LEU A 25 -2.18 28.46 1.78
C LEU A 25 -3.69 28.57 1.66
N VAL A 26 -4.47 27.63 2.23
CA VAL A 26 -5.94 27.72 2.24
C VAL A 26 -6.41 28.89 3.11
N VAL A 27 -5.81 29.08 4.29
CA VAL A 27 -6.12 30.22 5.16
C VAL A 27 -5.78 31.54 4.47
N ALA A 28 -4.63 31.62 3.80
CA ALA A 28 -4.21 32.78 3.01
C ALA A 28 -5.16 33.07 1.85
N ASN A 29 -5.62 32.03 1.14
CA ASN A 29 -6.63 32.16 0.08
C ASN A 29 -7.96 32.72 0.63
N ILE A 30 -8.44 32.18 1.75
CA ILE A 30 -9.63 32.68 2.42
C ILE A 30 -9.45 34.15 2.83
N TYR A 31 -8.31 34.50 3.43
CA TYR A 31 -8.02 35.85 3.90
C TYR A 31 -7.99 36.88 2.75
N TRP A 32 -7.35 36.53 1.63
CA TRP A 32 -7.25 37.40 0.46
C TRP A 32 -8.62 37.69 -0.17
N PHE A 33 -9.44 36.65 -0.39
CA PHE A 33 -10.72 36.81 -1.07
C PHE A 33 -11.85 37.29 -0.16
N CYS A 34 -11.76 37.08 1.17
CA CYS A 34 -12.76 37.55 2.15
C CYS A 34 -12.34 38.81 2.90
N GLN A 35 -11.53 39.68 2.28
CA GLN A 35 -11.01 40.91 2.88
C GLN A 35 -12.13 41.82 3.44
N SER A 36 -13.28 41.88 2.77
CA SER A 36 -14.44 42.69 3.19
C SER A 36 -14.98 42.33 4.57
N PHE A 37 -14.81 41.09 5.03
CA PHE A 37 -15.22 40.62 6.35
C PHE A 37 -14.15 40.88 7.42
N ILE A 38 -12.88 41.07 7.04
CA ILE A 38 -11.71 41.04 7.95
C ILE A 38 -11.05 42.43 8.10
N GLY A 39 -11.53 43.44 7.37
CA GLY A 39 -10.93 44.78 7.28
C GLY A 39 -10.76 45.56 8.60
N GLY A 40 -11.36 45.11 9.71
CA GLY A 40 -11.22 45.73 11.05
C GLY A 40 -10.04 45.21 11.88
N TRP A 41 -9.24 44.28 11.37
CA TRP A 41 -8.16 43.64 12.15
C TRP A 41 -6.89 44.50 12.21
N ARG A 42 -6.29 44.65 13.41
CA ARG A 42 -5.11 45.51 13.66
C ARG A 42 -3.89 45.20 12.77
N PHE A 43 -3.68 43.94 12.40
CA PHE A 43 -2.57 43.48 11.56
C PHE A 43 -2.91 43.39 10.06
N HIS A 44 -4.08 43.89 9.63
CA HIS A 44 -4.57 43.72 8.27
C HIS A 44 -3.59 44.26 7.20
N SER A 45 -3.02 45.45 7.43
CA SER A 45 -2.06 46.06 6.51
C SER A 45 -0.80 45.20 6.33
N GLU A 46 -0.24 44.66 7.41
CA GLU A 46 0.98 43.85 7.35
C GLU A 46 0.73 42.48 6.71
N THR A 47 -0.40 41.84 7.01
CA THR A 47 -0.78 40.57 6.37
C THR A 47 -1.00 40.74 4.86
N MET A 48 -1.64 41.83 4.43
CA MET A 48 -1.83 42.12 3.01
C MET A 48 -0.53 42.42 2.27
N LYS A 49 0.46 43.07 2.91
CA LYS A 49 1.80 43.25 2.33
C LYS A 49 2.49 41.91 2.06
N VAL A 50 2.46 41.00 3.03
CA VAL A 50 3.07 39.66 2.88
C VAL A 50 2.36 38.86 1.78
N LEU A 51 1.03 38.87 1.76
CA LEU A 51 0.24 38.20 0.73
C LEU A 51 0.43 38.83 -0.66
N GLY A 52 0.60 40.16 -0.73
CA GLY A 52 0.90 40.90 -1.94
C GLY A 52 2.24 40.47 -2.54
N ASN A 53 3.29 40.42 -1.73
CA ASN A 53 4.61 39.94 -2.15
C ASN A 53 4.56 38.48 -2.64
N LEU A 54 3.77 37.63 -1.98
CA LEU A 54 3.54 36.25 -2.43
C LEU A 54 2.77 36.18 -3.75
N ASN A 55 1.81 37.09 -3.98
CA ASN A 55 1.11 37.18 -5.25
C ASN A 55 2.03 37.65 -6.38
N GLU A 56 2.86 38.65 -6.13
CA GLU A 56 3.81 39.18 -7.12
C GLU A 56 4.87 38.14 -7.49
N ALA A 57 5.34 37.35 -6.52
CA ALA A 57 6.34 36.31 -6.75
C ALA A 57 5.79 35.07 -7.50
N GLY A 58 4.51 34.72 -7.34
CA GLY A 58 3.98 33.42 -7.77
C GLY A 58 2.56 33.39 -8.37
N GLY A 59 1.88 34.53 -8.49
CA GLY A 59 0.52 34.63 -9.05
C GLY A 59 -0.53 33.80 -8.29
N LEU A 60 -0.29 33.52 -7.01
CA LEU A 60 -1.07 32.60 -6.18
C LEU A 60 -2.52 33.05 -5.99
N PHE A 61 -2.78 34.35 -5.97
CA PHE A 61 -4.07 34.95 -5.66
C PHE A 61 -4.71 35.67 -6.85
N ASN A 62 -4.16 35.53 -8.07
CA ASN A 62 -4.77 36.08 -9.29
C ASN A 62 -6.16 35.47 -9.60
N ASN A 63 -6.37 34.21 -9.20
CA ASN A 63 -7.63 33.49 -9.33
C ASN A 63 -7.87 32.68 -8.05
N PRO A 64 -9.10 32.60 -7.49
CA PRO A 64 -9.40 31.76 -6.33
C PRO A 64 -8.92 30.31 -6.42
N TRP A 65 -8.69 29.82 -7.64
CA TRP A 65 -8.33 28.44 -7.95
C TRP A 65 -6.82 28.18 -7.82
N ASN A 66 -5.97 29.19 -8.05
CA ASN A 66 -4.52 28.99 -8.12
C ASN A 66 -3.94 28.52 -6.77
N ALA A 67 -4.19 29.28 -5.70
CA ALA A 67 -3.78 28.87 -4.34
C ALA A 67 -4.42 27.54 -3.91
N LYS A 68 -5.64 27.23 -4.36
CA LYS A 68 -6.32 25.96 -4.08
C LYS A 68 -5.63 24.77 -4.75
N TRP A 69 -5.18 24.92 -6.00
CA TRP A 69 -4.39 23.89 -6.67
C TRP A 69 -3.04 23.65 -5.99
N TRP A 70 -2.34 24.72 -5.61
CA TRP A 70 -1.08 24.60 -4.86
C TRP A 70 -1.27 23.95 -3.49
N ALA A 71 -2.32 24.33 -2.76
CA ALA A 71 -2.68 23.70 -1.50
C ALA A 71 -2.99 22.20 -1.69
N LEU A 72 -3.75 21.84 -2.73
CA LEU A 72 -4.07 20.44 -3.04
C LEU A 72 -2.82 19.63 -3.40
N LEU A 73 -1.90 20.19 -4.19
CA LEU A 73 -0.64 19.54 -4.56
C LEU A 73 0.19 19.22 -3.32
N LEU A 74 0.40 20.21 -2.44
CA LEU A 74 1.13 20.02 -1.19
C LEU A 74 0.42 19.03 -0.26
N LEU A 75 -0.91 19.07 -0.21
CA LEU A 75 -1.70 18.12 0.55
C LEU A 75 -1.52 16.70 0.02
N ALA A 76 -1.57 16.50 -1.30
CA ALA A 76 -1.38 15.20 -1.93
C ALA A 76 0.01 14.63 -1.62
N LEU A 77 1.07 15.43 -1.81
CA LEU A 77 2.44 15.05 -1.43
C LEU A 77 2.54 14.70 0.05
N SER A 78 1.90 15.49 0.91
CA SER A 78 1.83 15.25 2.37
C SER A 78 1.00 14.02 2.77
N CYS A 79 0.20 13.44 1.86
CA CYS A 79 -0.54 12.21 2.16
C CYS A 79 0.29 10.98 1.81
N PHE A 80 1.00 10.98 0.66
CA PHE A 80 1.67 9.79 0.11
C PHE A 80 2.68 9.11 1.03
N GLY A 81 3.57 9.84 1.68
CA GLY A 81 4.52 9.24 2.62
C GLY A 81 4.03 9.01 4.07
N THR A 82 2.80 9.37 4.47
CA THR A 82 2.37 9.17 5.88
C THR A 82 2.19 7.69 6.16
N LYS A 83 2.71 7.21 7.28
CA LYS A 83 2.44 5.86 7.78
C LYS A 83 1.21 5.96 8.67
N GLY A 84 0.05 5.62 8.14
CA GLY A 84 -1.18 5.61 8.94
C GLY A 84 -1.32 4.32 9.74
N VAL A 85 -1.76 4.45 10.99
CA VAL A 85 -2.08 3.32 11.87
C VAL A 85 -3.30 2.58 11.30
N LYS A 86 -3.24 1.24 11.32
CA LYS A 86 -4.23 0.33 10.76
C LYS A 86 -5.63 0.63 11.32
N ASN A 87 -6.61 0.76 10.44
CA ASN A 87 -8.02 0.74 10.79
C ASN A 87 -8.77 0.00 9.67
N GLU A 88 -9.16 -1.25 9.91
CA GLU A 88 -9.69 -2.18 8.90
C GLU A 88 -11.12 -1.88 8.42
N LYS A 89 -11.73 -0.77 8.85
CA LYS A 89 -13.15 -0.48 8.58
C LYS A 89 -13.41 0.39 7.34
N ILE A 90 -12.37 0.95 6.70
CA ILE A 90 -12.55 1.93 5.62
C ILE A 90 -12.48 1.26 4.25
N LYS A 91 -13.62 1.23 3.53
CA LYS A 91 -13.71 0.71 2.15
C LYS A 91 -13.39 1.80 1.12
N TRP A 92 -12.88 1.43 -0.06
CA TRP A 92 -12.61 2.33 -1.21
C TRP A 92 -13.78 3.26 -1.55
N VAL A 93 -15.02 2.80 -1.41
CA VAL A 93 -16.24 3.59 -1.67
C VAL A 93 -16.30 4.85 -0.78
N HIS A 94 -15.94 4.73 0.50
CA HIS A 94 -15.96 5.87 1.43
C HIS A 94 -14.87 6.88 1.10
N ILE A 95 -13.70 6.41 0.65
CA ILE A 95 -12.57 7.27 0.25
C ILE A 95 -12.98 8.11 -0.97
N TRP A 96 -13.55 7.47 -2.00
CA TRP A 96 -14.03 8.17 -3.18
C TRP A 96 -15.13 9.18 -2.85
N LEU A 97 -16.08 8.81 -1.99
CA LEU A 97 -17.16 9.71 -1.57
C LEU A 97 -16.61 10.97 -0.86
N PHE A 98 -15.67 10.80 0.09
CA PHE A 98 -15.05 11.93 0.79
C PHE A 98 -14.22 12.82 -0.14
N LEU A 99 -13.47 12.22 -1.08
CA LEU A 99 -12.70 12.97 -2.07
C LEU A 99 -13.61 13.74 -3.03
N SER A 100 -14.67 13.11 -3.55
CA SER A 100 -15.62 13.76 -4.44
C SER A 100 -16.34 14.92 -3.76
N ILE A 101 -16.89 14.72 -2.55
CA ILE A 101 -17.55 15.78 -1.78
C ILE A 101 -16.56 16.90 -1.46
N GLY A 102 -15.34 16.53 -1.02
CA GLY A 102 -14.28 17.49 -0.73
C GLY A 102 -13.90 18.34 -1.94
N SER A 103 -13.70 17.73 -3.11
CA SER A 103 -13.40 18.43 -4.36
C SER A 103 -14.51 19.38 -4.78
N VAL A 104 -15.77 18.94 -4.70
CA VAL A 104 -16.93 19.79 -5.04
C VAL A 104 -17.01 21.00 -4.12
N LEU A 105 -16.94 20.79 -2.80
CA LEU A 105 -17.00 21.89 -1.82
C LEU A 105 -15.80 22.84 -1.94
N PHE A 106 -14.62 22.33 -2.25
CA PHE A 106 -13.39 23.11 -2.28
C PHE A 106 -13.24 23.94 -3.56
N PHE A 107 -13.57 23.40 -4.75
CA PHE A 107 -13.39 24.09 -6.03
C PHE A 107 -14.64 24.78 -6.55
N LEU A 108 -15.83 24.20 -6.33
CA LEU A 108 -17.06 24.67 -6.97
C LEU A 108 -17.70 25.87 -6.25
N ASN A 109 -17.01 26.51 -5.30
CA ASN A 109 -17.54 27.61 -4.49
C ASN A 109 -17.13 29.01 -4.97
N TRP A 110 -16.50 29.13 -6.15
CA TRP A 110 -16.00 30.40 -6.70
C TRP A 110 -17.11 31.45 -6.94
N TRP A 111 -18.30 31.02 -7.37
CA TRP A 111 -19.47 31.86 -7.63
C TRP A 111 -20.11 32.42 -6.35
N ILE A 112 -19.85 31.81 -5.19
CA ILE A 112 -20.36 32.29 -3.90
C ILE A 112 -19.72 33.65 -3.54
N LEU A 113 -18.49 33.86 -4.00
CA LEU A 113 -17.76 35.10 -3.78
C LEU A 113 -18.40 36.28 -4.52
N SER A 114 -18.89 36.07 -5.75
CA SER A 114 -19.56 37.13 -6.52
C SER A 114 -20.94 37.50 -5.94
N LEU A 115 -21.56 36.62 -5.16
CA LEU A 115 -22.81 36.87 -4.44
C LEU A 115 -22.60 37.58 -3.09
N GLY A 116 -21.35 37.80 -2.66
CA GLY A 116 -21.02 38.45 -1.39
C GLY A 116 -21.21 37.57 -0.14
N TRP A 117 -21.48 36.27 -0.32
CA TRP A 117 -21.72 35.32 0.79
C TRP A 117 -20.41 34.77 1.35
N THR A 118 -19.61 35.65 1.96
CA THR A 118 -18.25 35.35 2.46
C THR A 118 -18.23 34.22 3.50
N VAL A 119 -19.19 34.19 4.43
CA VAL A 119 -19.27 33.13 5.46
C VAL A 119 -19.46 31.74 4.84
N ILE A 120 -20.34 31.62 3.84
CA ILE A 120 -20.59 30.36 3.15
C ILE A 120 -19.35 29.93 2.36
N TYR A 121 -18.64 30.87 1.74
CA TYR A 121 -17.38 30.60 1.06
C TYR A 121 -16.31 30.04 2.01
N ILE A 122 -16.17 30.62 3.21
CA ILE A 122 -15.22 30.15 4.24
C ILE A 122 -15.58 28.74 4.68
N VAL A 123 -16.84 28.50 5.05
CA VAL A 123 -17.30 27.19 5.56
C VAL A 123 -17.14 26.10 4.50
N THR A 124 -17.53 26.37 3.25
CA THR A 124 -17.39 25.40 2.15
C THR A 124 -15.92 25.13 1.82
N THR A 125 -15.06 26.15 1.79
CA THR A 125 -13.62 25.98 1.54
C THR A 125 -12.96 25.17 2.67
N ALA A 126 -13.23 25.50 3.94
CA ALA A 126 -12.66 24.80 5.08
C ALA A 126 -13.14 23.34 5.15
N THR A 127 -14.44 23.11 5.00
CA THR A 127 -15.03 21.77 5.02
C THR A 127 -14.50 20.93 3.86
N GLY A 128 -14.44 21.50 2.64
CA GLY A 128 -13.88 20.83 1.47
C GLY A 128 -12.43 20.41 1.67
N PHE A 129 -11.59 21.29 2.22
CA PHE A 129 -10.20 20.98 2.53
C PHE A 129 -10.05 19.84 3.55
N VAL A 130 -10.84 19.86 4.64
CA VAL A 130 -10.83 18.80 5.66
C VAL A 130 -11.26 17.47 5.06
N CYS A 131 -12.32 17.44 4.24
CA CYS A 131 -12.74 16.22 3.53
C CYS A 131 -11.64 15.68 2.62
N LEU A 132 -10.95 16.54 1.87
CA LEU A 132 -9.81 16.14 1.01
C LEU A 132 -8.63 15.60 1.83
N LEU A 133 -8.33 16.20 2.99
CA LEU A 133 -7.28 15.74 3.89
C LEU A 133 -7.60 14.35 4.45
N LEU A 134 -8.83 14.15 4.94
CA LEU A 134 -9.27 12.86 5.47
C LEU A 134 -9.26 11.78 4.38
N GLY A 135 -9.81 12.10 3.20
CA GLY A 135 -9.82 11.21 2.04
C GLY A 135 -8.40 10.83 1.57
N GLY A 136 -7.50 11.81 1.48
CA GLY A 136 -6.09 11.59 1.09
C GLY A 136 -5.32 10.73 2.09
N VAL A 137 -5.52 10.93 3.39
CA VAL A 137 -4.92 10.10 4.45
C VAL A 137 -5.44 8.67 4.38
N TRP A 138 -6.75 8.47 4.17
CA TRP A 138 -7.32 7.13 4.02
C TRP A 138 -6.87 6.43 2.73
N MET A 139 -6.78 7.16 1.63
CA MET A 139 -6.25 6.65 0.35
C MET A 139 -4.80 6.17 0.49
N SER A 140 -3.93 7.00 1.09
CA SER A 140 -2.52 6.66 1.30
C SER A 140 -2.33 5.40 2.15
N ARG A 141 -3.16 5.23 3.18
CA ARG A 141 -3.18 4.01 4.03
C ARG A 141 -3.50 2.76 3.22
N LEU A 142 -4.54 2.82 2.40
CA LEU A 142 -5.02 1.66 1.64
C LEU A 142 -4.05 1.27 0.52
N LEU A 143 -3.44 2.25 -0.16
CA LEU A 143 -2.42 2.00 -1.18
C LEU A 143 -1.17 1.34 -0.60
N LYS A 144 -0.71 1.76 0.58
CA LYS A 144 0.47 1.14 1.22
C LYS A 144 0.22 -0.29 1.69
N ASN A 145 -1.00 -0.62 2.10
CA ASN A 145 -1.36 -1.98 2.49
C ASN A 145 -1.35 -2.96 1.30
N ASN A 146 -1.64 -2.49 0.09
CA ASN A 146 -1.61 -3.35 -1.12
C ASN A 146 -0.24 -3.40 -1.81
N MET A 147 0.70 -2.50 -1.49
CA MET A 147 2.02 -2.43 -2.14
C MET A 147 3.18 -3.03 -1.34
N MET A 148 3.01 -3.26 -0.03
CA MET A 148 3.91 -4.16 0.68
C MET A 148 3.29 -5.55 0.66
N ASP A 149 3.53 -6.24 -0.45
CA ASP A 149 3.39 -7.69 -0.51
C ASP A 149 4.23 -8.26 0.65
N ASP A 150 3.57 -8.98 1.54
CA ASP A 150 4.20 -9.56 2.72
C ASP A 150 5.46 -10.32 2.27
N ARG A 151 6.58 -10.14 3.00
CA ARG A 151 7.79 -10.92 2.70
C ARG A 151 7.52 -12.43 2.87
N PHE A 152 6.50 -12.77 3.64
CA PHE A 152 5.96 -14.11 3.83
C PHE A 152 4.64 -14.32 3.06
N ASN A 153 4.51 -13.75 1.84
CA ASN A 153 3.41 -14.12 0.94
C ASN A 153 3.71 -15.48 0.30
N ASP A 154 2.69 -16.32 0.10
CA ASP A 154 2.77 -17.63 -0.59
C ASP A 154 3.55 -17.54 -1.90
N GLU A 155 3.45 -16.41 -2.61
CA GLU A 155 4.18 -16.16 -3.84
C GLU A 155 5.68 -15.94 -3.61
N ASN A 156 6.05 -15.20 -2.55
CA ASN A 156 7.43 -14.90 -2.20
C ASN A 156 8.15 -16.09 -1.54
N GLU A 157 7.40 -16.96 -0.85
CA GLU A 157 7.90 -18.23 -0.33
C GLU A 157 7.95 -19.35 -1.39
N SER A 158 7.30 -19.12 -2.54
CA SER A 158 7.31 -20.07 -3.64
C SER A 158 8.54 -19.94 -4.53
N PHE A 159 9.07 -21.07 -4.98
CA PHE A 159 10.19 -21.13 -5.91
C PHE A 159 9.96 -22.16 -7.02
N GLN A 160 10.69 -21.99 -8.12
CA GLN A 160 10.64 -22.92 -9.23
C GLN A 160 11.19 -24.29 -8.82
N GLN A 161 10.34 -25.31 -8.82
CA GLN A 161 10.74 -26.70 -8.65
C GLN A 161 10.98 -27.39 -10.00
N GLU A 162 11.59 -28.57 -9.98
CA GLU A 162 11.86 -29.36 -11.19
C GLU A 162 10.56 -29.82 -11.85
N THR A 163 10.44 -29.58 -13.15
CA THR A 163 9.25 -29.95 -13.95
C THR A 163 9.50 -31.13 -14.86
N ARG A 164 10.76 -31.50 -15.10
CA ARG A 164 11.14 -32.62 -15.96
C ARG A 164 11.18 -33.90 -15.16
N LEU A 165 10.62 -34.96 -15.72
CA LEU A 165 10.77 -36.31 -15.21
C LEU A 165 12.16 -36.82 -15.62
N MET A 166 12.99 -37.19 -14.64
CA MET A 166 14.35 -37.68 -14.88
C MET A 166 14.45 -39.16 -14.51
N GLU A 167 14.24 -40.03 -15.50
CA GLU A 167 14.30 -41.47 -15.32
C GLU A 167 15.70 -42.03 -15.65
N ASN A 168 16.10 -43.02 -14.86
CA ASN A 168 17.27 -43.87 -15.05
C ASN A 168 17.05 -45.22 -14.32
N GLU A 169 18.01 -46.14 -14.44
CA GLU A 169 17.95 -47.48 -13.84
C GLU A 169 17.67 -47.49 -12.32
N TYR A 170 18.09 -46.45 -11.59
CA TYR A 170 18.04 -46.40 -10.13
C TYR A 170 17.02 -45.40 -9.57
N SER A 171 16.59 -44.45 -10.38
CA SER A 171 15.87 -43.25 -9.96
C SER A 171 14.51 -43.56 -9.34
N ILE A 172 14.02 -42.68 -8.48
CA ILE A 172 12.65 -42.76 -7.99
C ILE A 172 12.00 -41.40 -8.19
N ASN A 173 10.87 -41.39 -8.89
CA ASN A 173 10.23 -40.17 -9.36
C ASN A 173 8.87 -39.99 -8.70
N LEU A 174 8.69 -38.92 -7.93
CA LEU A 174 7.44 -38.64 -7.23
C LEU A 174 6.72 -37.45 -7.89
N PRO A 175 5.45 -37.61 -8.31
CA PRO A 175 4.69 -36.52 -8.88
C PRO A 175 4.31 -35.49 -7.80
N THR A 176 4.52 -34.21 -8.07
CA THR A 176 4.20 -33.13 -7.15
C THR A 176 3.39 -32.01 -7.81
N ARG A 177 2.82 -31.14 -6.98
CA ARG A 177 2.30 -29.84 -7.40
C ARG A 177 2.94 -28.77 -6.55
N PHE A 178 3.40 -27.70 -7.19
CA PHE A 178 3.99 -26.56 -6.51
C PHE A 178 3.38 -25.27 -7.04
N TYR A 179 3.19 -24.31 -6.14
CA TYR A 179 2.76 -22.97 -6.51
C TYR A 179 3.99 -22.18 -6.97
N TYR A 180 3.89 -21.43 -8.07
CA TYR A 180 4.94 -20.52 -8.54
C TYR A 180 4.39 -19.62 -9.65
N LYS A 181 4.71 -18.32 -9.64
CA LYS A 181 4.18 -17.32 -10.60
C LYS A 181 2.65 -17.23 -10.58
N ARG A 182 2.07 -17.21 -9.38
CA ARG A 182 0.63 -17.13 -9.11
C ARG A 182 -0.21 -18.24 -9.75
N ARG A 183 0.39 -19.42 -9.94
CA ARG A 183 -0.28 -20.58 -10.54
C ARG A 183 0.22 -21.89 -9.94
N TRP A 184 -0.66 -22.88 -9.92
CA TRP A 184 -0.29 -24.26 -9.59
C TRP A 184 0.37 -24.91 -10.81
N ASN A 185 1.61 -25.38 -10.62
CA ASN A 185 2.37 -26.08 -11.63
C ASN A 185 2.52 -27.55 -11.22
N LYS A 186 2.56 -28.45 -12.21
CA LYS A 186 2.94 -29.85 -11.98
C LYS A 186 4.46 -29.95 -11.97
N GLY A 187 4.99 -30.73 -11.05
CA GLY A 187 6.43 -30.95 -10.89
C GLY A 187 6.76 -32.41 -10.57
N TRP A 188 8.05 -32.67 -10.43
CA TRP A 188 8.59 -33.97 -10.06
C TRP A 188 9.67 -33.80 -9.00
N ILE A 189 9.64 -34.63 -7.97
CA ILE A 189 10.79 -34.87 -7.11
C ILE A 189 11.52 -36.08 -7.69
N ASN A 190 12.67 -35.84 -8.30
CA ASN A 190 13.51 -36.87 -8.89
C ASN A 190 14.63 -37.26 -7.92
N VAL A 191 14.51 -38.41 -7.28
CA VAL A 191 15.59 -39.02 -6.48
C VAL A 191 16.46 -39.81 -7.45
N VAL A 192 17.42 -39.13 -8.08
CA VAL A 192 18.24 -39.68 -9.19
C VAL A 192 19.10 -40.87 -8.77
N ASN A 193 19.52 -40.91 -7.49
CA ASN A 193 20.30 -41.99 -6.91
C ASN A 193 19.85 -42.25 -5.46
N PRO A 194 18.94 -43.21 -5.21
CA PRO A 194 18.44 -43.51 -3.87
C PRO A 194 19.45 -44.22 -2.96
N PHE A 195 20.56 -44.75 -3.50
CA PHE A 195 21.58 -45.46 -2.73
C PHE A 195 22.42 -44.56 -1.81
N ARG A 196 22.32 -43.23 -1.97
CA ARG A 196 22.98 -42.24 -1.09
C ARG A 196 22.24 -41.98 0.22
N ALA A 197 21.43 -42.94 0.66
CA ALA A 197 20.40 -42.82 1.67
C ALA A 197 19.27 -41.85 1.28
N SER A 198 18.03 -42.23 1.59
CA SER A 198 16.84 -41.41 1.42
C SER A 198 16.09 -41.39 2.75
N ILE A 199 15.85 -40.20 3.30
CA ILE A 199 15.20 -40.03 4.60
C ILE A 199 13.91 -39.24 4.39
N VAL A 200 12.82 -39.72 4.98
CA VAL A 200 11.51 -39.06 4.97
C VAL A 200 11.06 -38.82 6.39
N LEU A 201 10.93 -37.56 6.78
CA LEU A 201 10.53 -37.13 8.12
C LEU A 201 9.11 -36.56 8.11
N GLY A 202 8.39 -36.73 9.22
CA GLY A 202 7.10 -36.07 9.42
C GLY A 202 6.29 -36.69 10.56
N THR A 203 5.25 -36.00 11.00
CA THR A 203 4.38 -36.41 12.11
C THR A 203 3.46 -37.60 11.77
N PRO A 204 3.00 -38.40 12.74
CA PRO A 204 1.98 -39.42 12.51
C PRO A 204 0.77 -38.84 11.76
N GLY A 205 0.23 -39.57 10.78
CA GLY A 205 -0.91 -39.12 9.96
C GLY A 205 -0.57 -38.22 8.76
N SER A 206 0.68 -37.77 8.59
CA SER A 206 1.06 -36.84 7.50
C SER A 206 1.11 -37.46 6.08
N GLY A 207 0.67 -38.70 5.89
CA GLY A 207 0.61 -39.35 4.57
C GLY A 207 1.92 -39.88 3.99
N LYS A 208 3.03 -39.91 4.74
CA LYS A 208 4.36 -40.37 4.27
C LYS A 208 4.35 -41.73 3.58
N SER A 209 3.65 -42.70 4.16
CA SER A 209 3.58 -44.06 3.61
C SER A 209 2.95 -44.07 2.22
N TYR A 210 1.80 -43.40 2.06
CA TYR A 210 1.09 -43.34 0.79
C TYR A 210 1.82 -42.51 -0.27
N ALA A 211 2.27 -41.31 0.11
CA ALA A 211 2.85 -40.36 -0.83
C ALA A 211 4.27 -40.72 -1.28
N VAL A 212 5.10 -41.28 -0.38
CA VAL A 212 6.52 -41.51 -0.65
C VAL A 212 6.89 -42.99 -0.59
N VAL A 213 6.68 -43.66 0.55
CA VAL A 213 7.21 -45.03 0.78
C VAL A 213 6.64 -46.04 -0.21
N ASN A 214 5.33 -46.01 -0.45
CA ASN A 214 4.67 -46.91 -1.39
C ASN A 214 5.16 -46.68 -2.83
N ASN A 215 5.40 -45.43 -3.23
CA ASN A 215 5.96 -45.11 -4.55
C ASN A 215 7.39 -45.62 -4.68
N PHE A 216 8.21 -45.49 -3.62
CA PHE A 216 9.56 -46.06 -3.57
C PHE A 216 9.54 -47.57 -3.74
N ILE A 217 8.73 -48.29 -2.95
CA ILE A 217 8.63 -49.75 -3.01
C ILE A 217 8.17 -50.19 -4.41
N LYS A 218 7.11 -49.56 -4.93
CA LYS A 218 6.57 -49.89 -6.25
C LYS A 218 7.63 -49.75 -7.35
N GLN A 219 8.27 -48.59 -7.45
CA GLN A 219 9.25 -48.32 -8.50
C GLN A 219 10.50 -49.18 -8.37
N MET A 220 10.94 -49.49 -7.14
CA MET A 220 12.07 -50.39 -6.91
C MET A 220 11.77 -51.83 -7.34
N ILE A 221 10.55 -52.32 -7.07
CA ILE A 221 10.11 -53.65 -7.53
C ILE A 221 10.00 -53.69 -9.06
N GLU A 222 9.43 -52.65 -9.69
CA GLU A 222 9.34 -52.53 -11.16
C GLU A 222 10.74 -52.57 -11.82
N LYS A 223 11.76 -52.07 -11.11
CA LYS A 223 13.16 -52.08 -11.53
C LYS A 223 13.91 -53.36 -11.16
N GLY A 224 13.24 -54.35 -10.58
CA GLY A 224 13.82 -55.66 -10.24
C GLY A 224 14.67 -55.67 -8.97
N TYR A 225 14.60 -54.63 -8.13
CA TYR A 225 15.31 -54.62 -6.85
C TYR A 225 14.59 -55.46 -5.80
N SER A 226 15.40 -56.11 -4.95
CA SER A 226 14.92 -56.72 -3.72
C SER A 226 14.91 -55.69 -2.60
N ALA A 227 13.89 -55.73 -1.74
CA ALA A 227 13.75 -54.85 -0.60
C ALA A 227 13.61 -55.64 0.70
N TYR A 228 14.33 -55.23 1.74
CA TYR A 228 14.07 -55.65 3.11
C TYR A 228 13.25 -54.57 3.80
N ILE A 229 11.99 -54.88 4.11
CA ILE A 229 11.02 -53.90 4.62
C ILE A 229 10.71 -54.21 6.08
N TYR A 230 10.97 -53.22 6.93
CA TYR A 230 10.66 -53.26 8.35
C TYR A 230 9.49 -52.29 8.61
N ASP A 231 8.28 -52.81 8.76
CA ASP A 231 7.05 -52.02 8.94
C ASP A 231 6.51 -52.19 10.36
N PHE A 232 6.81 -51.21 11.22
CA PHE A 232 6.28 -51.14 12.58
C PHE A 232 5.32 -49.97 12.66
N LYS A 233 4.04 -50.30 12.72
CA LYS A 233 2.97 -49.37 13.06
C LYS A 233 2.50 -49.73 14.45
N SER A 234 2.84 -48.91 15.45
CA SER A 234 2.20 -49.03 16.76
C SER A 234 0.71 -48.76 16.55
N VAL A 235 -0.09 -49.79 16.83
CA VAL A 235 -1.56 -49.71 16.90
C VAL A 235 -1.96 -48.67 17.94
#